data_AF-A0AAE9ZD05-F1
#
_entry.id   AF-A0AAE9ZD05-F1
#
_cell.length_a   1.000
_cell.length_b   1.000
_cell.length_c   1.000
_cell.angle_alpha   90.00
_cell.angle_beta   90.00
_cell.angle_gamma   90.00
#
_symmetry.space_group_name_H-M   'P 1'
#
loop_
_entity.id
_entity.type
_entity.pdbx_description
1 polymer ?
#
loop_
_entity_poly.entity_id
_entity_poly.type
_entity_poly.pdbx_seq_one_letter_code
_entity_poly.pdbx_strand_id
1 'polypeptide(L)'
;MSWKKLALLAVWGVAIAAWVGLAVFYTTDPSTTAWTIGVAIGAVLLEVAFWSTAAILGLSLWESRKAVWRFLTRPFRKKSSQ
;
A
#
# COMPACT_ATOMS: atom_id res chain seq x y z
N MET A 1 -0.81 -16.87 -2.37
CA MET A 1 -1.04 -15.43 -2.15
C MET A 1 0.11 -14.66 -2.79
N SER A 2 -0.11 -13.59 -3.56
CA SER A 2 1.02 -12.82 -4.12
C SER A 2 1.73 -12.05 -2.99
N TRP A 3 3.06 -11.89 -3.07
CA TRP A 3 3.84 -11.12 -2.09
C TRP A 3 3.29 -9.68 -1.92
N LYS A 4 2.84 -9.06 -3.03
CA LYS A 4 2.16 -7.75 -3.03
C LYS A 4 0.94 -7.73 -2.11
N LYS A 5 0.13 -8.79 -2.14
CA LYS A 5 -1.09 -8.90 -1.31
C LYS A 5 -0.74 -9.12 0.16
N LEU A 6 0.30 -9.92 0.46
CA LEU A 6 0.80 -10.11 1.83
C LEU A 6 1.35 -8.81 2.42
N ALA A 7 2.14 -8.05 1.65
CA ALA A 7 2.68 -6.76 2.07
C ALA A 7 1.56 -5.76 2.40
N LEU A 8 0.55 -5.64 1.53
CA LEU A 8 -0.60 -4.77 1.80
C LEU A 8 -1.37 -5.21 3.04
N LEU A 9 -1.59 -6.51 3.21
CA LEU A 9 -2.32 -7.04 4.36
C LEU A 9 -1.56 -6.79 5.67
N ALA A 10 -0.24 -6.94 5.67
CA ALA A 10 0.59 -6.62 6.83
C ALA A 10 0.53 -5.13 7.18
N VAL A 11 0.73 -4.24 6.20
CA VAL A 11 0.75 -2.79 6.44
C VAL A 11 -0.62 -2.28 6.92
N TRP A 12 -1.70 -2.69 6.26
CA TRP A 12 -3.06 -2.34 6.70
C TRP A 12 -3.43 -2.99 8.02
N GLY A 13 -2.97 -4.21 8.29
CA GLY A 13 -3.15 -4.88 9.57
C GLY A 13 -2.52 -4.09 10.72
N VAL A 14 -1.29 -3.60 10.55
CA VAL A 14 -0.61 -2.75 11.53
C VAL A 14 -1.35 -1.42 11.70
N ALA A 15 -1.76 -0.77 10.61
CA ALA A 15 -2.50 0.48 10.69
C ALA A 15 -3.82 0.31 11.46
N ILE A 16 -4.63 -0.70 11.12
CA ILE A 16 -5.89 -0.99 11.80
C ILE A 16 -5.63 -1.32 13.28
N ALA A 17 -4.65 -2.17 13.58
CA ALA A 17 -4.30 -2.52 14.95
C ALA A 17 -3.87 -1.30 15.77
N ALA A 18 -3.10 -0.38 15.19
CA ALA A 18 -2.70 0.86 15.85
C ALA A 18 -3.90 1.77 16.16
N TRP A 19 -4.84 1.91 15.23
CA TRP A 19 -6.05 2.70 15.44
C TRP A 19 -7.01 2.08 16.45
N VAL A 20 -7.15 0.75 16.45
CA VAL A 20 -7.90 0.02 17.48
C VAL A 20 -7.23 0.20 18.84
N GLY A 21 -5.91 0.06 18.92
CA GLY A 21 -5.14 0.31 20.15
C GLY A 21 -5.31 1.74 20.65
N LEU A 22 -5.34 2.73 19.75
CA LEU A 22 -5.58 4.12 20.09
C LEU A 22 -7.01 4.35 20.63
N ALA A 23 -8.02 3.71 20.03
CA ALA A 23 -9.40 3.76 20.50
C ALA A 23 -9.56 3.14 21.90
N VAL A 24 -8.85 2.06 22.19
CA VAL A 24 -8.79 1.47 23.54
C VAL A 24 -8.02 2.39 24.50
N PHE A 25 -6.91 2.98 24.06
CA PHE A 25 -6.14 3.92 24.87
C PHE A 25 -6.95 5.17 25.26
N TYR A 26 -7.90 5.60 24.42
CA TYR A 26 -8.80 6.69 24.77
C TYR A 26 -9.62 6.41 26.04
N THR A 27 -9.96 5.15 26.33
CA THR A 27 -10.76 4.80 27.52
C THR A 27 -9.94 4.84 28.82
N THR A 28 -8.64 5.12 28.76
CA THR A 28 -7.78 5.24 29.94
C THR A 28 -7.55 6.70 30.35
N ASP A 29 -8.40 7.63 29.87
CA ASP A 29 -8.31 9.07 30.11
C ASP A 29 -6.88 9.64 29.96
N PRO A 30 -6.25 9.46 28.78
CA PRO A 30 -4.88 9.89 28.58
C PRO A 30 -4.76 11.41 28.62
N SER A 31 -3.60 11.91 29.07
CA SER A 31 -3.29 13.33 28.98
C SER A 31 -3.33 13.81 27.52
N THR A 32 -3.69 15.08 27.31
CA THR A 32 -3.77 15.69 25.97
C THR A 32 -2.48 15.49 25.17
N THR A 33 -1.33 15.59 25.84
CA THR A 33 -0.02 15.34 25.22
C THR A 33 0.13 13.89 24.75
N ALA A 34 -0.18 12.91 25.60
CA ALA A 34 -0.08 11.50 25.24
C ALA A 34 -1.06 11.11 24.12
N TRP A 35 -2.29 11.63 24.19
CA TRP A 35 -3.29 11.47 23.15
C TRP A 35 -2.82 12.02 21.79
N THR A 36 -2.29 13.24 21.79
CA THR A 36 -1.80 13.91 20.57
C THR A 36 -0.66 13.13 19.92
N ILE A 37 0.29 12.64 20.72
CA ILE A 37 1.40 11.80 20.22
C ILE A 37 0.87 10.50 19.62
N GLY A 38 -0.07 9.83 20.30
CA GLY A 38 -0.68 8.60 19.80
C GLY A 38 -1.40 8.79 18.47
N VAL A 39 -2.23 9.84 18.35
CA VAL A 39 -2.92 10.19 17.10
C VAL A 39 -1.92 10.53 15.99
N ALA A 40 -0.86 11.28 16.29
CA ALA A 40 0.18 11.63 15.32
C ALA A 40 0.89 10.38 14.77
N ILE A 41 1.24 9.42 15.64
CA ILE A 41 1.82 8.14 15.23
C ILE A 41 0.82 7.36 14.36
N GLY A 42 -0.45 7.30 14.76
CA GLY A 42 -1.52 6.66 13.99
C GLY A 42 -1.71 7.26 12.61
N ALA A 43 -1.58 8.59 12.48
CA ALA A 43 -1.64 9.30 11.21
C ALA A 43 -0.44 8.96 10.30
N VAL A 44 0.78 8.93 10.84
CA VAL A 44 1.98 8.52 10.08
C VAL A 44 1.86 7.08 9.59
N LEU A 45 1.32 6.17 10.40
CA LEU A 45 1.09 4.78 9.99
C LEU A 45 0.07 4.67 8.84
N LEU A 46 -0.98 5.49 8.86
CA LEU A 46 -1.93 5.57 7.74
C LEU A 46 -1.27 6.10 6.48
N GLU A 47 -0.46 7.15 6.60
CA GLU A 47 0.27 7.71 5.47
C GLU A 47 1.17 6.65 4.81
N VAL A 48 1.93 5.90 5.61
CA VAL A 48 2.74 4.77 5.11
C VAL A 48 1.87 3.72 4.41
N ALA A 49 0.68 3.41 4.93
CA ALA A 49 -0.24 2.46 4.31
C ALA A 49 -0.75 2.92 2.95
N PHE A 50 -1.10 4.21 2.83
CA PHE A 50 -1.54 4.79 1.58
C PHE A 50 -0.41 4.83 0.54
N TRP A 51 0.79 5.31 0.91
CA TRP A 51 1.93 5.34 -0.01
C TRP A 51 2.35 3.94 -0.47
N SER A 52 2.35 2.96 0.44
CA SER A 52 2.63 1.56 0.08
C SER A 52 1.60 0.99 -0.91
N THR A 53 0.32 1.33 -0.70
CA THR A 53 -0.77 0.94 -1.62
C THR A 53 -0.58 1.59 -2.99
N ALA A 54 -0.30 2.90 -3.02
CA ALA A 54 -0.04 3.62 -4.26
C ALA A 54 1.17 3.04 -5.03
N ALA A 55 2.26 2.73 -4.34
CA ALA A 55 3.45 2.13 -4.95
C ALA A 55 3.15 0.75 -5.57
N ILE A 56 2.45 -0.12 -4.85
CA ILE A 56 2.12 -1.47 -5.33
C ILE A 56 1.15 -1.43 -6.51
N LEU A 57 0.14 -0.56 -6.45
CA LEU A 57 -0.79 -0.35 -7.57
C LEU A 57 -0.08 0.26 -8.78
N GLY A 58 0.82 1.22 -8.58
CA GLY A 58 1.64 1.82 -9.63
C GLY A 58 2.52 0.79 -10.35
N LEU A 59 3.20 -0.08 -9.59
CA LEU A 59 3.97 -1.19 -10.15
C LEU A 59 3.11 -2.16 -10.97
N SER A 60 1.90 -2.47 -10.47
CA SER A 60 0.98 -3.39 -11.14
C SER A 60 0.40 -2.79 -12.44
N LEU A 61 0.14 -1.48 -12.45
CA LEU A 61 -0.24 -0.74 -13.65
C LEU A 61 0.89 -0.74 -14.69
N TRP A 62 2.14 -0.52 -14.26
CA TRP A 62 3.30 -0.55 -15.14
C TRP A 62 3.52 -1.93 -15.77
N GLU A 63 3.45 -2.99 -14.97
CA GLU A 63 3.51 -4.38 -15.44
C GLU A 63 2.40 -4.66 -16.49
N SER A 64 1.18 -4.18 -16.22
CA SER A 64 0.04 -4.33 -17.13
C SER A 64 0.27 -3.60 -18.46
N ARG A 65 0.74 -2.35 -18.42
CA ARG A 65 1.10 -1.57 -19.62
C ARG A 65 2.18 -2.28 -20.43
N LYS A 66 3.22 -2.79 -19.76
CA LYS A 66 4.32 -3.51 -20.42
C LYS A 66 3.84 -4.79 -21.08
N ALA A 67 2.92 -5.53 -20.45
CA ALA A 67 2.29 -6.72 -21.02
C ALA A 67 1.48 -6.38 -22.28
N VAL A 68 0.68 -5.31 -22.24
CA VAL A 68 -0.10 -4.83 -23.39
C VAL A 68 0.82 -4.41 -24.54
N TRP A 69 1.87 -3.64 -24.27
CA TRP A 69 2.86 -3.26 -25.29
C TRP A 69 3.56 -4.48 -25.90
N ARG A 70 3.92 -5.48 -25.09
CA ARG A 70 4.52 -6.73 -25.57
C ARG A 70 3.57 -7.54 -26.44
N PHE A 71 2.27 -7.52 -26.13
CA PHE A 71 1.24 -8.14 -26.96
C PHE A 71 1.03 -7.39 -28.28
N LEU A 72 0.95 -6.06 -28.25
CA LEU A 72 0.77 -5.21 -29.43
C LEU A 72 1.98 -5.22 -30.38
N THR A 73 3.20 -5.34 -29.87
CA THR A 73 4.43 -5.35 -30.67
C THR A 73 4.82 -6.74 -31.21
N ARG A 74 4.18 -7.82 -30.74
CA ARG A 74 4.37 -9.19 -31.26
C ARG A 74 4.20 -9.33 -32.78
N PRO A 75 3.15 -8.78 -33.43
CA PRO A 75 2.98 -8.90 -34.87
C PRO A 75 4.04 -8.15 -35.70
N PHE A 76 4.57 -7.03 -35.21
CA PHE A 76 5.57 -6.24 -35.93
C PHE A 76 6.98 -6.83 -35.87
N ARG A 77 7.28 -7.68 -34.89
CA ARG A 77 8.59 -8.34 -34.74
C ARG A 77 8.81 -9.52 -35.71
N LYS A 78 7.75 -10.00 -36.38
CA LYS A 78 7.83 -11.17 -37.28
C LYS A 78 8.17 -10.83 -38.73
N LYS A 79 8.20 -9.55 -39.12
CA LYS A 79 8.23 -9.13 -40.53
C LYS A 79 9.62 -8.75 -41.09
N SER A 80 10.70 -8.92 -40.32
CA SER A 80 12.06 -8.48 -40.72
C SER A 80 13.03 -9.60 -41.11
N SER A 81 12.54 -10.81 -41.44
CA SER A 81 13.37 -11.94 -41.91
C SER A 81 12.80 -12.61 -43.17
N GLN A 82 12.23 -11.83 -44.08
CA GLN A 82 12.03 -12.25 -45.48
C GLN A 82 12.72 -11.28 -46.41
#